data_AF-A0A952TDL8-F1
#
_entry.id   AF-A0A952TDL8-F1
#
_cell.length_a   1.000
_cell.length_b   1.000
_cell.length_c   1.000
_cell.angle_alpha   90.00
_cell.angle_beta   90.00
_cell.angle_gamma   90.00
#
_symmetry.space_group_name_H-M   'P 1'
#
loop_
_entity.id
_entity.type
_entity.pdbx_description
1 polymer ?
#
loop_
_entity_poly.entity_id
_entity_poly.type
_entity_poly.pdbx_seq_one_letter_code
_entity_poly.pdbx_strand_id
1 'polypeptide(L)' 'MKSMRRVVVTGLGALTPIGNDVTSFWNNMVNGVSGAGPITKFNTEK' A
#
# COMPACT_ATOMS: atom_id res chain seq x y z
N MET A 1 33.92 -6.52 -16.56
CA MET A 1 32.87 -6.03 -15.64
C MET A 1 31.52 -6.18 -16.31
N LYS A 2 30.58 -6.94 -15.73
CA LYS A 2 29.23 -7.08 -16.28
C LYS A 2 28.45 -5.81 -15.94
N SER A 3 28.02 -5.06 -16.96
CA SER A 3 27.14 -3.90 -16.78
C SER A 3 25.81 -4.34 -16.14
N MET A 4 25.38 -3.65 -15.09
CA MET A 4 24.11 -3.94 -14.42
C MET A 4 22.96 -3.58 -15.37
N ARG A 5 22.07 -4.55 -15.64
CA ARG A 5 20.88 -4.30 -16.45
C ARG A 5 19.97 -3.32 -15.71
N ARG A 6 19.64 -2.18 -16.34
CA ARG A 6 18.66 -1.24 -15.81
C ARG A 6 17.27 -1.88 -15.88
N VAL A 7 16.64 -1.99 -14.72
CA VAL A 7 15.24 -2.40 -14.58
C VAL A 7 14.49 -1.24 -13.95
N VAL A 8 13.29 -0.95 -14.46
CA VAL A 8 12.45 0.17 -13.99
C VAL A 8 11.04 -0.32 -13.67
N VAL A 9 10.35 0.42 -12.83
CA VAL A 9 8.91 0.23 -12.57
C VAL A 9 8.12 1.02 -13.62
N THR A 10 7.26 0.35 -14.37
CA THR A 10 6.47 0.94 -15.46
C THR A 10 5.01 1.20 -15.10
N GLY A 11 4.56 0.71 -13.95
CA GLY A 11 3.19 0.89 -13.48
C GLY A 11 3.06 0.56 -12.01
N LEU A 12 2.07 1.16 -11.36
CA LEU A 12 1.75 0.98 -9.95
C LEU A 12 0.24 0.72 -9.81
N GLY A 13 -0.11 -0.11 -8.84
CA GLY A 13 -1.49 -0.33 -8.40
C GLY A 13 -1.49 -0.51 -6.89
N ALA A 14 -2.53 -0.01 -6.21
CA ALA A 14 -2.62 -0.05 -4.77
C ALA A 14 -4.04 -0.44 -4.33
N LEU A 15 -4.13 -1.45 -3.47
CA LEU A 15 -5.33 -1.80 -2.73
C LEU A 15 -4.91 -2.03 -1.28
N THR A 16 -5.15 -1.04 -0.43
CA THR A 16 -4.57 -0.99 0.91
C THR A 16 -5.54 -0.38 1.92
N PRO A 17 -5.36 -0.61 3.24
CA PRO A 17 -6.19 0.01 4.27
C PRO A 17 -6.14 1.55 4.31
N ILE A 18 -5.20 2.19 3.60
CA ILE A 18 -5.04 3.64 3.54
C ILE A 18 -5.25 4.21 2.13
N GLY A 19 -5.81 3.44 1.19
CA GLY A 19 -6.06 3.90 -0.18
C GLY A 19 -6.20 2.74 -1.16
N ASN A 20 -7.16 2.87 -2.07
CA ASN A 20 -7.52 1.86 -3.07
C ASN A 20 -7.11 2.26 -4.50
N ASP A 21 -6.28 3.29 -4.61
CA ASP A 21 -5.61 3.71 -5.82
C ASP A 21 -4.24 4.31 -5.45
N VAL A 22 -3.37 4.51 -6.44
CA VAL A 22 -1.99 4.98 -6.23
C VAL A 22 -1.96 6.37 -5.60
N THR A 23 -2.88 7.26 -5.97
CA THR A 23 -2.90 8.64 -5.52
C THR A 23 -3.35 8.72 -4.06
N SER A 24 -4.46 8.05 -3.71
CA SER A 24 -4.96 8.01 -2.34
C SER A 24 -3.98 7.34 -1.39
N PHE A 25 -3.38 6.21 -1.81
CA PHE A 25 -2.36 5.51 -1.04
C PHE A 25 -1.14 6.40 -0.73
N TRP A 26 -0.59 7.07 -1.75
CA TRP A 26 0.59 7.91 -1.59
C TRP A 26 0.33 9.09 -0.64
N ASN A 27 -0.77 9.82 -0.88
CA ASN A 27 -1.09 10.99 -0.06
C ASN A 27 -1.32 10.61 1.41
N ASN A 28 -2.05 9.52 1.67
CA ASN A 28 -2.32 9.07 3.03
C ASN A 28 -1.07 8.53 3.72
N MET A 29 -0.18 7.84 3.00
CA MET A 29 1.11 7.40 3.53
C MET A 29 1.98 8.59 3.96
N VAL A 30 2.12 9.60 3.08
CA VAL A 30 2.94 10.80 3.36
C VAL A 30 2.39 11.58 4.56
N ASN A 31 1.06 11.62 4.71
CA ASN A 31 0.39 12.28 5.84
C ASN A 31 0.35 11.43 7.13
N GLY A 32 0.94 10.23 7.15
CA GLY A 32 0.98 9.37 8.33
C GLY A 32 -0.39 8.83 8.76
N VAL A 33 -1.32 8.66 7.82
CA VAL A 33 -2.65 8.11 8.09
C VAL A 33 -2.53 6.66 8.54
N SER A 34 -3.15 6.32 9.68
CA SER A 34 -3.23 4.94 10.15
C SER A 34 -4.30 4.17 9.39
N GLY A 35 -3.95 2.97 8.94
CA GLY A 35 -4.89 2.00 8.34
C GLY A 35 -5.46 0.98 9.35
N ALA A 36 -5.12 1.10 10.63
CA ALA A 36 -5.60 0.16 11.65
C ALA A 36 -7.07 0.42 11.98
N GLY A 37 -7.86 -0.65 12.04
CA GLY A 37 -9.26 -0.62 12.46
C GLY A 37 -9.71 -1.96 13.01
N PRO A 38 -10.93 -2.06 13.56
CA PRO A 38 -11.47 -3.31 14.08
C PRO A 38 -11.54 -4.40 13.01
N ILE A 39 -11.31 -5.66 13.42
CA ILE A 39 -11.48 -6.82 12.55
C ILE A 39 -12.98 -6.97 12.23
N THR A 40 -13.32 -7.02 10.93
CA THR A 40 -14.71 -7.16 10.47
C THR A 40 -15.04 -8.52 9.87
N LYS A 41 -14.03 -9.36 9.64
CA LYS A 41 -14.17 -10.64 8.92
C LYS A 41 -14.39 -11.85 9.84
N PHE A 42 -14.09 -11.72 11.13
CA PHE A 42 -14.31 -12.76 12.12
C PHE A 42 -14.52 -12.16 13.51
N ASN A 43 -15.11 -12.93 14.42
CA ASN A 43 -15.26 -12.54 15.82
C ASN A 43 -13.92 -12.73 16.55
N THR A 44 -13.41 -11.65 17.16
CA THR A 44 -12.12 -11.62 17.87
C THR A 44 -12.21 -12.05 19.34
N GLU A 45 -13.41 -12.27 19.86
CA GLU A 45 -13.68 -12.60 21.28
C GLU A 45 -13.99 -14.09 21.50
N LYS A 46 -13.79 -14.94 20.48
CA LYS A 46 -14.00 -16.38 20.53
C LYS A 46 -12.72 -17.17 20.40
#